data_AF-A0ABD3SCY2-F1
#
_entry.id   AF-A0ABD3SCY2-F1
#
_cell.length_a   1.000
_cell.length_b   1.000
_cell.length_c   1.000
_cell.angle_alpha   90.00
_cell.angle_beta   90.00
_cell.angle_gamma   90.00
#
_symmetry.space_group_name_H-M   'P 1'
#
loop_
_entity.id
_entity.type
_entity.pdbx_description
1 polymer ?
#
loop_
_entity_poly.entity_id
_entity_poly.type
_entity_poly.pdbx_seq_one_letter_code
_entity_poly.pdbx_strand_id
1 'polypeptide(L)'
;MSSTHWRTVSAWSKAGIGTSIVLELKSPSSSSSSSSSSSLSFSSSSGGNATTIPSTTQSSGGGQRVVFDIGATPCIDDAIPARYVFLSHGHIDHVGALFGHARAHAVAYAGAAATYFVPAPLMPQIERCRDAMSALDASTLDIPPDTDGEACGGSSRARKSLIRMKLVPVSAGDEIQLKGVKYGSKTSFFVRAFDVDHACHPALGYVIGSRTTVLREEYRNLDSLQIRDLVRSGTSVMGDPIERIEVGYTGDTCARGLTKQRRDNLDDDDAAVVAKTGGGGPGPTPFDIGQLFRAELLFCELTYLDSADDELARIKANERGHMHINDLEGIFASHDEHRNEGDGNDDGKYPTTIVFYHLSSKYRPARRALDLISEGLPRRLSRDRCLVAITSRDDSIAKLIRPCGCISLAEYLLWRDALHPNESNHCAT
;
A
#
# COMPACT_ATOMS: atom_id res chain seq x y z
N MET A 1 11.00 -3.74 -7.17
CA MET A 1 9.76 -4.25 -6.53
C MET A 1 8.60 -3.41 -7.04
N SER A 2 7.67 -4.03 -7.77
CA SER A 2 6.60 -3.32 -8.46
C SER A 2 5.51 -4.27 -8.92
N SER A 3 4.27 -3.80 -9.00
CA SER A 3 3.21 -4.41 -9.82
C SER A 3 3.33 -3.95 -11.28
N THR A 4 2.32 -4.20 -12.10
CA THR A 4 2.19 -3.72 -13.48
C THR A 4 2.41 -2.21 -13.55
N HIS A 5 1.62 -1.42 -12.80
CA HIS A 5 1.63 0.04 -12.89
C HIS A 5 2.26 0.74 -11.68
N TRP A 6 2.42 0.08 -10.55
CA TRP A 6 2.94 0.70 -9.33
C TRP A 6 4.35 0.23 -9.02
N ARG A 7 5.23 1.16 -8.64
CA ARG A 7 6.54 0.83 -8.06
C ARG A 7 6.58 1.23 -6.59
N THR A 8 7.27 0.46 -5.77
CA THR A 8 7.53 0.86 -4.38
C THR A 8 8.68 1.85 -4.33
N VAL A 9 8.42 3.02 -3.76
CA VAL A 9 9.42 4.05 -3.51
C VAL A 9 10.14 3.73 -2.21
N SER A 10 9.38 3.50 -1.14
CA SER A 10 9.89 3.08 0.15
C SER A 10 8.88 2.17 0.86
N ALA A 11 9.40 1.20 1.61
CA ALA A 11 8.65 0.29 2.45
C ALA A 11 9.35 0.22 3.80
N TRP A 12 9.02 1.16 4.68
CA TRP A 12 9.63 1.25 6.00
C TRP A 12 8.65 0.76 7.04
N SER A 13 9.07 -0.22 7.85
CA SER A 13 8.24 -0.68 8.96
C SER A 13 9.06 -1.24 10.10
N LYS A 14 8.72 -0.80 11.31
CA LYS A 14 9.27 -1.29 12.56
C LYS A 14 8.19 -1.22 13.62
N ALA A 15 7.79 -2.38 14.13
CA ALA A 15 6.74 -2.49 15.13
C ALA A 15 7.02 -1.59 16.34
N GLY A 16 6.02 -0.79 16.71
CA GLY A 16 6.06 0.18 17.79
C GLY A 16 6.87 1.45 17.52
N ILE A 17 7.41 1.64 16.31
CA ILE A 17 8.13 2.88 15.94
C ILE A 17 7.46 3.58 14.76
N GLY A 18 7.23 2.86 13.67
CA GLY A 18 6.59 3.45 12.51
C GLY A 18 6.41 2.47 11.35
N THR A 19 5.34 2.65 10.58
CA THR A 19 5.09 1.96 9.32
C THR A 19 4.65 2.98 8.27
N SER A 20 5.28 2.95 7.09
CA SER A 20 4.84 3.70 5.93
C SER A 20 5.30 3.02 4.65
N ILE A 21 4.33 2.70 3.79
CA ILE A 21 4.56 2.08 2.48
C ILE A 21 4.17 3.09 1.40
N VAL A 22 5.15 3.55 0.63
CA VAL A 22 4.99 4.56 -0.41
C VAL A 22 5.04 3.92 -1.79
N LEU A 23 3.98 4.10 -2.56
CA LEU A 23 3.88 3.62 -3.93
C LEU A 23 3.78 4.79 -4.89
N GLU A 24 4.42 4.66 -6.05
CA GLU A 24 4.37 5.65 -7.12
C GLU A 24 3.91 5.00 -8.42
N LEU A 25 2.99 5.66 -9.11
CA LEU A 25 2.55 5.25 -10.43
C LEU A 25 3.69 5.41 -11.44
N LYS A 26 3.98 4.34 -12.17
CA LYS A 26 4.97 4.36 -13.26
C LYS A 26 4.50 5.29 -14.38
N SER A 27 5.46 5.92 -15.06
CA SER A 27 5.16 6.65 -16.29
C SER A 27 4.85 5.66 -17.42
N PRO A 28 3.87 5.95 -18.29
CA PRO A 28 3.68 5.19 -19.52
C PRO A 28 4.98 5.18 -20.32
N SER A 29 5.39 4.02 -20.83
CA SER A 29 6.50 3.98 -21.78
C SER A 29 6.14 4.85 -22.98
N SER A 30 6.90 5.91 -23.22
CA SER A 30 6.81 6.64 -24.49
C SER A 30 7.19 5.66 -25.58
N SER A 31 6.26 5.30 -26.46
CA SER A 31 6.63 4.67 -27.71
C SER A 31 7.64 5.58 -28.40
N SER A 32 8.81 5.05 -28.71
CA SER A 32 9.89 5.77 -29.37
C SER A 32 9.46 6.18 -30.78
N SER A 33 8.93 7.39 -30.92
CA SER A 33 8.99 8.12 -32.19
C SER A 33 10.32 8.86 -32.22
N SER A 34 11.31 8.24 -32.87
CA SER A 34 12.57 8.87 -33.21
C SER A 34 12.30 10.10 -34.09
N SER A 35 12.39 11.29 -33.49
CA SER A 35 12.59 12.54 -34.22
C SER A 35 13.78 13.25 -33.61
N SER A 36 14.93 12.99 -34.22
CA SER A 36 16.20 13.66 -33.98
C SER A 36 16.05 15.15 -34.27
N SER A 37 16.05 15.97 -33.22
CA SER A 37 16.34 17.39 -33.33
C SER A 37 17.61 17.70 -32.54
N SER A 38 18.67 17.94 -33.29
CA SER A 38 19.99 18.36 -32.82
C SER A 38 19.89 19.75 -32.21
N SER A 39 20.24 19.89 -30.92
CA SER A 39 20.52 21.19 -30.32
C SER A 39 22.01 21.32 -30.05
N LEU A 40 22.58 22.38 -30.62
CA LEU A 40 23.99 22.76 -30.55
C LEU A 40 24.33 23.23 -29.13
N SER A 41 25.39 22.68 -28.54
CA SER A 41 25.96 23.16 -27.28
C SER A 41 27.01 24.24 -27.55
N PHE A 42 26.78 25.44 -27.01
CA PHE A 42 27.80 26.48 -26.89
C PHE A 42 28.42 26.38 -25.50
N SER A 43 29.75 26.29 -25.44
CA SER A 43 30.53 26.26 -24.20
C SER A 43 31.17 27.63 -23.97
N SER A 44 30.94 28.20 -22.79
CA SER A 44 31.68 29.34 -22.29
C SER A 44 31.98 29.13 -20.81
N SER A 45 33.27 29.03 -20.54
CA SER A 45 33.92 28.83 -19.25
C SER A 45 34.01 30.13 -18.47
N SER A 46 33.65 30.11 -17.19
CA SER A 46 34.11 31.06 -16.18
C SER A 46 33.95 30.45 -14.79
N GLY A 47 35.05 30.38 -14.06
CA GLY A 47 35.15 29.75 -12.75
C GLY A 47 34.54 30.61 -11.63
N GLY A 48 33.99 29.92 -10.64
CA GLY A 48 33.54 30.48 -9.37
C GLY A 48 33.10 29.35 -8.44
N ASN A 49 33.84 29.16 -7.35
CA ASN A 49 33.48 28.23 -6.27
C ASN A 49 32.15 28.67 -5.64
N ALA A 50 31.09 27.89 -5.86
CA ALA A 50 29.85 27.96 -5.10
C ALA A 50 29.36 26.53 -4.86
N THR A 51 29.13 26.20 -3.59
CA THR A 51 28.50 24.96 -3.14
C THR A 51 27.10 24.85 -3.78
N THR A 52 27.00 24.06 -4.84
CA THR A 52 25.76 23.79 -5.55
C THR A 52 24.88 22.85 -4.73
N ILE A 53 23.93 23.42 -4.00
CA ILE A 53 22.70 22.71 -3.66
C ILE A 53 22.02 22.40 -4.99
N PRO A 54 21.66 21.13 -5.30
CA PRO A 54 20.97 20.84 -6.55
C PRO A 54 19.61 21.55 -6.51
N SER A 55 19.46 22.61 -7.29
CA SER A 55 18.17 23.18 -7.61
C SER A 55 17.45 22.20 -8.51
N THR A 56 16.64 21.33 -7.91
CA THR A 56 15.68 20.51 -8.63
C THR A 56 14.66 21.49 -9.24
N THR A 57 14.88 21.86 -10.50
CA THR A 57 13.85 22.45 -11.35
C THR A 57 12.70 21.45 -11.37
N GLN A 58 11.67 21.74 -10.57
CA GLN A 58 10.42 20.98 -10.56
C GLN A 58 9.80 21.11 -11.95
N SER A 59 9.95 20.07 -12.76
CA SER A 59 8.93 19.79 -13.74
C SER A 59 7.63 19.57 -12.95
N SER A 60 6.57 20.25 -13.37
CA SER A 60 5.22 20.18 -12.79
C SER A 60 4.54 18.82 -13.01
N GLY A 61 5.30 17.73 -13.05
CA GLY A 61 4.87 16.36 -13.29
C GLY A 61 5.43 15.40 -12.24
N GLY A 62 5.31 15.75 -10.95
CA GLY A 62 5.63 14.82 -9.87
C GLY A 62 4.80 13.54 -9.99
N GLY A 63 5.44 12.38 -9.89
CA GLY A 63 4.80 11.07 -9.98
C GLY A 63 3.61 10.95 -9.01
N GLN A 64 2.55 10.25 -9.42
CA GLN A 64 1.35 10.11 -8.59
C GLN A 64 1.62 9.09 -7.49
N ARG A 65 1.63 9.55 -6.23
CA ARG A 65 1.90 8.68 -5.06
C ARG A 65 0.65 8.39 -4.23
N VAL A 66 0.61 7.16 -3.73
CA VAL A 66 -0.32 6.70 -2.69
C VAL A 66 0.49 6.12 -1.54
N VAL A 67 -0.04 6.24 -0.32
CA VAL A 67 0.64 5.77 0.88
C VAL A 67 -0.29 4.92 1.72
N PHE A 68 0.23 3.80 2.23
CA PHE A 68 -0.39 3.03 3.31
C PHE A 68 0.36 3.32 4.61
N ASP A 69 -0.38 3.84 5.59
CA ASP A 69 0.10 4.32 6.89
C ASP A 69 1.17 5.42 6.85
N ILE A 70 1.15 6.28 7.86
CA ILE A 70 2.08 7.41 8.04
C ILE A 70 2.61 7.36 9.49
N GLY A 71 3.43 6.35 9.75
CA GLY A 71 4.26 6.28 10.96
C GLY A 71 5.40 7.30 10.95
N ALA A 72 6.05 7.46 12.10
CA ALA A 72 7.26 8.28 12.21
C ALA A 72 8.47 7.53 11.60
N THR A 73 8.68 7.71 10.31
CA THR A 73 9.73 7.02 9.54
C THR A 73 10.85 8.00 9.11
N PRO A 74 12.10 7.52 8.92
CA PRO A 74 13.20 8.34 8.42
C PRO A 74 13.06 8.70 6.94
N CYS A 75 12.09 8.10 6.22
CA CYS A 75 11.84 8.32 4.80
C CYS A 75 10.51 9.06 4.56
N ILE A 76 10.07 9.89 5.52
CA ILE A 76 8.82 10.66 5.40
C ILE A 76 8.78 11.55 4.15
N ASP A 77 9.94 12.03 3.68
CA ASP A 77 10.05 12.83 2.46
C ASP A 77 9.52 12.11 1.21
N ASP A 78 9.62 10.77 1.18
CA ASP A 78 9.05 9.97 0.10
C ASP A 78 7.51 10.00 0.10
N ALA A 79 6.90 10.14 1.28
CA ALA A 79 5.46 10.20 1.43
C ALA A 79 4.90 11.59 1.11
N ILE A 80 5.65 12.68 1.33
CA ILE A 80 5.18 14.07 1.16
C ILE A 80 4.43 14.32 -0.17
N PRO A 81 4.83 13.78 -1.35
CA PRO A 81 4.09 13.96 -2.60
C PRO A 81 2.71 13.30 -2.67
N ALA A 82 2.39 12.40 -1.75
CA ALA A 82 1.18 11.60 -1.81
C ALA A 82 -0.08 12.43 -1.58
N ARG A 83 -1.03 12.27 -2.50
CA ARG A 83 -2.35 12.92 -2.43
C ARG A 83 -3.39 12.05 -1.74
N TYR A 84 -3.13 10.75 -1.66
CA TYR A 84 -3.99 9.75 -1.07
C TYR A 84 -3.21 8.94 -0.04
N VAL A 85 -3.70 8.97 1.19
CA VAL A 85 -3.15 8.22 2.33
C VAL A 85 -4.25 7.32 2.87
N PHE A 86 -3.96 6.05 3.01
CA PHE A 86 -4.87 5.02 3.53
C PHE A 86 -4.33 4.54 4.87
N LEU A 87 -5.10 4.75 5.94
CA LEU A 87 -4.74 4.31 7.28
C LEU A 87 -5.33 2.93 7.53
N SER A 88 -4.51 1.97 7.97
CA SER A 88 -5.01 0.67 8.41
C SER A 88 -5.73 0.77 9.74
N HIS A 89 -5.10 1.42 10.73
CA HIS A 89 -5.62 1.53 12.09
C HIS A 89 -4.98 2.72 12.83
N GLY A 90 -5.26 2.84 14.12
CA GLY A 90 -5.00 4.04 14.94
C GLY A 90 -3.77 3.98 15.85
N HIS A 91 -2.96 2.92 15.81
CA HIS A 91 -1.76 2.86 16.64
C HIS A 91 -0.72 3.90 16.20
N ILE A 92 0.06 4.39 17.15
CA ILE A 92 0.95 5.55 16.97
C ILE A 92 2.03 5.32 15.92
N ASP A 93 2.47 4.09 15.74
CA ASP A 93 3.40 3.70 14.69
C ASP A 93 2.77 3.68 13.29
N HIS A 94 1.45 3.78 13.16
CA HIS A 94 0.77 3.86 11.86
C HIS A 94 0.27 5.28 11.54
N VAL A 95 0.11 6.13 12.55
CA VAL A 95 -0.41 7.51 12.38
C VAL A 95 0.48 8.61 12.95
N GLY A 96 1.63 8.26 13.53
CA GLY A 96 2.46 9.18 14.31
C GLY A 96 2.98 10.40 13.54
N ALA A 97 3.15 10.30 12.22
CA ALA A 97 3.57 11.42 11.38
C ALA A 97 2.41 12.07 10.60
N LEU A 98 1.16 11.67 10.84
CA LEU A 98 -0.02 12.02 10.02
C LEU A 98 -0.16 13.54 9.81
N PHE A 99 -0.07 14.29 10.91
CA PHE A 99 -0.21 15.74 10.92
C PHE A 99 1.04 16.45 10.37
N GLY A 100 2.22 15.90 10.62
CA GLY A 100 3.47 16.36 10.03
C GLY A 100 3.45 16.24 8.51
N HIS A 101 2.99 15.10 7.98
CA HIS A 101 2.74 14.91 6.56
C HIS A 101 1.74 15.92 6.02
N ALA A 102 0.61 16.14 6.68
CA ALA A 102 -0.41 17.09 6.23
C ALA A 102 0.17 18.50 6.07
N ARG A 103 0.95 18.94 7.05
CA ARG A 103 1.62 20.23 7.03
C ARG A 103 2.67 20.30 5.92
N ALA A 104 3.55 19.30 5.84
CA ALA A 104 4.63 19.26 4.85
C ALA A 104 4.09 19.20 3.41
N HIS A 105 3.06 18.40 3.16
CA HIS A 105 2.36 18.33 1.87
C HIS A 105 1.76 19.69 1.51
N ALA A 106 1.03 20.32 2.43
CA ALA A 106 0.45 21.64 2.16
C ALA A 106 1.52 22.69 1.83
N VAL A 107 2.68 22.67 2.50
CA VAL A 107 3.81 23.57 2.19
C VAL A 107 4.38 23.28 0.81
N ALA A 108 4.64 22.01 0.49
CA ALA A 108 5.26 21.60 -0.78
C ALA A 108 4.34 21.78 -2.00
N TYR A 109 3.01 21.71 -1.80
CA TYR A 109 2.01 21.69 -2.88
C TYR A 109 1.01 22.85 -2.79
N ALA A 110 1.50 24.07 -2.55
CA ALA A 110 0.74 25.32 -2.66
C ALA A 110 -0.57 25.35 -1.84
N GLY A 111 -0.53 24.79 -0.63
CA GLY A 111 -1.65 24.74 0.30
C GLY A 111 -2.72 23.69 -0.05
N ALA A 112 -2.42 22.78 -0.99
CA ALA A 112 -3.29 21.64 -1.29
C ALA A 112 -3.44 20.73 -0.06
N ALA A 113 -4.65 20.22 0.14
CA ALA A 113 -4.94 19.23 1.17
C ALA A 113 -4.91 17.83 0.57
N ALA A 114 -4.05 16.96 1.10
CA ALA A 114 -4.09 15.53 0.85
C ALA A 114 -5.37 14.91 1.44
N THR A 115 -5.80 13.80 0.85
CA THR A 115 -6.95 13.00 1.32
C THR A 115 -6.46 11.82 2.15
N TYR A 116 -7.04 11.68 3.34
CA TYR A 116 -6.76 10.64 4.30
C TYR A 116 -8.00 9.79 4.49
N PHE A 117 -7.87 8.52 4.16
CA PHE A 117 -8.88 7.50 4.35
C PHE A 117 -8.64 6.84 5.69
N VAL A 118 -9.62 6.96 6.58
CA VAL A 118 -9.51 6.59 8.00
C VAL A 118 -10.56 5.53 8.30
N PRO A 119 -10.24 4.45 9.02
CA PRO A 119 -11.26 3.51 9.50
C PRO A 119 -12.37 4.29 10.21
N ALA A 120 -13.61 4.13 9.75
CA ALA A 120 -14.73 4.97 10.16
C ALA A 120 -14.89 5.11 11.70
N PRO A 121 -14.69 4.06 12.53
CA PRO A 121 -14.76 4.17 13.99
C PRO A 121 -13.68 5.09 14.63
N LEU A 122 -12.61 5.42 13.91
CA LEU A 122 -11.49 6.25 14.39
C LEU A 122 -11.63 7.73 14.00
N MET A 123 -12.59 8.07 13.14
CA MET A 123 -12.76 9.44 12.64
C MET A 123 -12.87 10.50 13.75
N PRO A 124 -13.71 10.33 14.80
CA PRO A 124 -13.81 11.34 15.86
C PRO A 124 -12.48 11.60 16.59
N GLN A 125 -11.67 10.56 16.77
CA GLN A 125 -10.37 10.62 17.43
C GLN A 125 -9.38 11.40 16.56
N ILE A 126 -9.30 11.07 15.26
CA ILE A 126 -8.41 11.74 14.31
C ILE A 126 -8.76 13.22 14.15
N GLU A 127 -10.06 13.55 14.11
CA GLU A 127 -10.52 14.94 14.07
C GLU A 127 -10.11 15.73 15.31
N ARG A 128 -10.32 15.17 16.51
CA ARG A 128 -9.87 15.80 17.76
C ARG A 128 -8.36 16.00 17.79
N CYS A 129 -7.58 15.02 17.32
CA CYS A 129 -6.13 15.16 17.22
C CYS A 129 -5.71 16.24 16.22
N ARG A 130 -6.36 16.33 15.04
CA ARG A 130 -6.12 17.40 14.06
C ARG A 130 -6.40 18.77 14.67
N ASP A 131 -7.50 18.90 15.40
CA ASP A 131 -7.92 20.16 15.99
C ASP A 131 -6.99 20.58 17.13
N ALA A 132 -6.56 19.63 17.98
CA ALA A 132 -5.56 19.87 19.00
C ALA A 132 -4.21 20.31 18.41
N MET A 133 -3.72 19.61 17.38
CA MET A 133 -2.49 19.99 16.69
C MET A 133 -2.62 21.34 15.98
N SER A 134 -3.79 21.64 15.41
CA SER A 134 -4.06 22.95 14.80
C SER A 134 -4.07 24.07 15.84
N ALA A 135 -4.54 23.80 17.06
CA ALA A 135 -4.52 24.75 18.17
C ALA A 135 -3.11 24.99 18.70
N LEU A 136 -2.25 23.96 18.71
CA LEU A 136 -0.82 24.12 19.02
C LEU A 136 -0.09 24.96 17.97
N ASP A 137 -0.38 24.74 16.68
CA ASP A 137 0.19 25.50 15.56
C ASP A 137 -0.28 26.96 15.50
N ALA A 138 -1.47 27.24 16.03
CA ALA A 138 -2.01 28.58 16.08
C ALA A 138 -1.22 29.39 17.10
N SER A 139 -0.20 30.11 16.62
CA SER A 139 0.52 31.12 17.41
C SER A 139 -0.48 31.99 18.15
N THR A 140 -0.19 32.28 19.42
CA THR A 140 -0.78 33.36 20.23
C THR A 140 -0.63 34.70 19.52
N LEU A 141 -1.32 34.90 18.40
CA LEU A 141 -1.68 36.22 17.96
C LEU A 141 -2.60 36.72 19.07
N ASP A 142 -2.10 37.70 19.83
CA ASP A 142 -2.89 38.55 20.70
C ASP A 142 -3.99 39.18 19.84
N ILE A 143 -5.04 38.42 19.60
CA ILE A 143 -6.34 38.97 19.26
C ILE A 143 -6.79 39.54 20.60
N PRO A 144 -6.91 40.87 20.74
CA PRO A 144 -7.40 41.46 21.97
C PRO A 144 -8.70 40.75 22.34
N PRO A 145 -8.94 40.42 23.62
CA PRO A 145 -10.26 39.99 24.02
C PRO A 145 -11.22 41.08 23.56
N ASP A 146 -12.17 40.75 22.69
CA ASP A 146 -13.21 41.66 22.25
C ASP A 146 -13.81 42.27 23.53
N THR A 147 -13.51 43.55 23.74
CA THR A 147 -14.12 44.32 24.82
C THR A 147 -15.60 44.41 24.50
N ASP A 148 -16.36 44.01 25.51
CA ASP A 148 -17.74 44.38 25.76
C ASP A 148 -18.82 43.48 25.12
N GLY A 149 -19.32 42.57 25.96
CA GLY A 149 -20.74 42.58 26.26
C GLY A 149 -21.62 41.60 25.48
N GLU A 150 -22.37 40.84 26.26
CA GLU A 150 -23.61 40.14 25.93
C GLU A 150 -23.54 38.75 25.29
N ALA A 151 -24.04 37.81 26.07
CA ALA A 151 -24.53 36.53 25.63
C ALA A 151 -25.66 36.71 24.61
N CYS A 152 -25.36 36.48 23.34
CA CYS A 152 -26.33 36.13 22.31
C CYS A 152 -25.70 35.14 21.33
N GLY A 153 -26.35 33.99 21.19
CA GLY A 153 -25.88 32.89 20.36
C GLY A 153 -25.64 33.30 18.91
N GLY A 154 -24.41 33.09 18.43
CA GLY A 154 -24.03 33.41 17.07
C GLY A 154 -22.55 33.11 16.81
N SER A 155 -22.28 31.87 16.41
CA SER A 155 -21.06 31.38 15.75
C SER A 155 -19.75 32.12 16.09
N SER A 156 -19.03 31.60 17.10
CA SER A 156 -17.58 31.72 17.16
C SER A 156 -17.03 31.30 15.80
N ARG A 157 -16.58 32.25 15.01
CA ARG A 157 -15.98 32.04 13.69
C ARG A 157 -14.93 30.95 13.85
N ALA A 158 -15.26 29.74 13.40
CA ALA A 158 -14.48 28.54 13.68
C ALA A 158 -13.01 28.84 13.39
N ARG A 159 -12.15 28.73 14.40
CA ARG A 159 -10.70 28.79 14.21
C ARG A 159 -10.38 27.78 13.11
N LYS A 160 -10.12 28.28 11.90
CA LYS A 160 -9.95 27.46 10.70
C LYS A 160 -8.73 26.59 10.95
N SER A 161 -8.92 25.27 11.03
CA SER A 161 -7.82 24.31 11.25
C SER A 161 -6.66 24.64 10.30
N LEU A 162 -5.49 24.93 10.87
CA LEU A 162 -4.28 25.28 10.12
C LEU A 162 -3.72 24.05 9.38
N ILE A 163 -3.98 22.87 9.93
CA ILE A 163 -3.57 21.59 9.36
C ILE A 163 -4.61 21.14 8.34
N ARG A 164 -4.33 21.41 7.05
CA ARG A 164 -5.26 21.13 5.95
C ARG A 164 -5.27 19.63 5.62
N MET A 165 -6.38 18.97 5.93
CA MET A 165 -6.61 17.56 5.65
C MET A 165 -8.01 17.37 5.06
N LYS A 166 -8.15 16.48 4.08
CA LYS A 166 -9.46 15.93 3.68
C LYS A 166 -9.61 14.56 4.32
N LEU A 167 -10.34 14.48 5.43
CA LEU A 167 -10.60 13.22 6.12
C LEU A 167 -11.82 12.54 5.50
N VAL A 168 -11.72 11.25 5.23
CA VAL A 168 -12.80 10.43 4.65
C VAL A 168 -12.93 9.15 5.48
N PRO A 169 -14.10 8.87 6.10
CA PRO A 169 -14.35 7.58 6.74
C PRO A 169 -14.35 6.46 5.71
N VAL A 170 -13.81 5.30 6.08
CA VAL A 170 -13.83 4.08 5.27
C VAL A 170 -14.25 2.90 6.13
N SER A 171 -15.09 2.05 5.55
CA SER A 171 -15.52 0.77 6.10
C SER A 171 -15.10 -0.36 5.17
N ALA A 172 -15.05 -1.59 5.68
CA ALA A 172 -14.86 -2.75 4.82
C ALA A 172 -15.95 -2.86 3.75
N GLY A 173 -15.55 -3.29 2.55
CA GLY A 173 -16.40 -3.34 1.37
C GLY A 173 -16.45 -2.04 0.57
N ASP A 174 -15.96 -0.92 1.12
CA ASP A 174 -15.90 0.34 0.37
C ASP A 174 -14.91 0.23 -0.81
N GLU A 175 -15.33 0.76 -1.96
CA GLU A 175 -14.47 0.97 -3.12
C GLU A 175 -14.26 2.46 -3.38
N ILE A 176 -12.99 2.86 -3.44
CA ILE A 176 -12.54 4.23 -3.54
C ILE A 176 -11.84 4.43 -4.88
N GLN A 177 -12.46 5.21 -5.77
CA GLN A 177 -11.82 5.59 -7.02
C GLN A 177 -10.69 6.61 -6.76
N LEU A 178 -9.47 6.31 -7.24
CA LEU A 178 -8.34 7.24 -7.21
C LEU A 178 -8.50 8.33 -8.28
N LYS A 179 -9.25 9.38 -7.97
CA LYS A 179 -9.60 10.44 -8.92
C LYS A 179 -8.36 11.16 -9.44
N GLY A 180 -8.26 11.24 -10.77
CA GLY A 180 -7.12 11.87 -11.44
C GLY A 180 -5.86 11.01 -11.50
N VAL A 181 -5.87 9.80 -10.93
CA VAL A 181 -4.80 8.80 -11.11
C VAL A 181 -5.16 7.93 -12.30
N LYS A 182 -4.37 8.02 -13.38
CA LYS A 182 -4.62 7.32 -14.64
C LYS A 182 -3.31 6.89 -15.29
N TYR A 183 -3.33 5.73 -15.93
CA TYR A 183 -2.21 5.26 -16.74
C TYR A 183 -2.62 5.24 -18.21
N GLY A 184 -2.05 6.15 -18.99
CA GLY A 184 -2.54 6.47 -20.33
C GLY A 184 -3.99 6.94 -20.33
N SER A 185 -4.71 6.72 -21.44
CA SER A 185 -6.12 7.09 -21.59
C SER A 185 -7.11 6.00 -21.19
N LYS A 186 -6.66 4.76 -21.02
CA LYS A 186 -7.51 3.55 -20.92
C LYS A 186 -7.60 2.96 -19.52
N THR A 187 -6.66 3.28 -18.63
CA THR A 187 -6.54 2.60 -17.33
C THR A 187 -6.76 3.57 -16.17
N SER A 188 -7.70 3.22 -15.31
CA SER A 188 -8.00 3.91 -14.04
C SER A 188 -7.73 3.00 -12.85
N PHE A 189 -7.64 3.57 -11.64
CA PHE A 189 -7.27 2.84 -10.43
C PHE A 189 -8.28 3.03 -9.31
N PHE A 190 -8.51 1.98 -8.53
CA PHE A 190 -9.37 1.98 -7.36
C PHE A 190 -8.65 1.34 -6.17
N VAL A 191 -9.16 1.61 -4.97
CA VAL A 191 -8.77 0.93 -3.73
C VAL A 191 -10.00 0.31 -3.11
N ARG A 192 -9.93 -0.95 -2.66
CA ARG A 192 -10.98 -1.57 -1.84
C ARG A 192 -10.45 -1.80 -0.43
N ALA A 193 -11.29 -1.52 0.56
CA ALA A 193 -11.02 -1.80 1.96
C ALA A 193 -11.66 -3.12 2.40
N PHE A 194 -11.02 -3.82 3.32
CA PHE A 194 -11.54 -5.05 3.92
C PHE A 194 -11.21 -5.15 5.41
N ASP A 195 -12.07 -5.84 6.15
CA ASP A 195 -11.88 -6.03 7.58
C ASP A 195 -10.71 -6.99 7.85
N VAL A 196 -9.96 -6.67 8.90
CA VAL A 196 -8.92 -7.53 9.45
C VAL A 196 -9.06 -7.64 10.97
N ASP A 197 -8.45 -8.65 11.57
CA ASP A 197 -8.54 -8.89 13.01
C ASP A 197 -7.26 -8.43 13.70
N HIS A 198 -7.34 -7.27 14.35
CA HIS A 198 -6.25 -6.68 15.12
C HIS A 198 -6.64 -6.49 16.60
N ALA A 199 -6.94 -7.60 17.29
CA ALA A 199 -7.25 -7.63 18.73
C ALA A 199 -8.36 -6.64 19.15
N CYS A 200 -9.46 -6.64 18.40
CA CYS A 200 -10.62 -5.76 18.60
C CYS A 200 -10.35 -4.26 18.37
N HIS A 201 -9.16 -3.87 17.91
CA HIS A 201 -8.92 -2.51 17.43
C HIS A 201 -9.55 -2.33 16.04
N PRO A 202 -10.24 -1.21 15.73
CA PRO A 202 -10.70 -0.92 14.37
C PRO A 202 -9.52 -0.92 13.40
N ALA A 203 -9.52 -1.85 12.45
CA ALA A 203 -8.42 -2.07 11.52
C ALA A 203 -8.93 -2.50 10.14
N LEU A 204 -8.27 -2.04 9.09
CA LEU A 204 -8.57 -2.36 7.70
C LEU A 204 -7.31 -2.78 6.95
N GLY A 205 -7.47 -3.74 6.05
CA GLY A 205 -6.55 -3.98 4.95
C GLY A 205 -7.06 -3.33 3.65
N TYR A 206 -6.19 -3.25 2.64
CA TYR A 206 -6.50 -2.63 1.36
C TYR A 206 -5.96 -3.39 0.16
N VAL A 207 -6.65 -3.30 -0.98
CA VAL A 207 -6.12 -3.68 -2.29
C VAL A 207 -6.18 -2.51 -3.26
N ILE A 208 -5.13 -2.30 -4.05
CA ILE A 208 -5.14 -1.42 -5.23
C ILE A 208 -5.40 -2.29 -6.45
N GLY A 209 -6.42 -1.91 -7.22
CA GLY A 209 -6.69 -2.51 -8.52
C GLY A 209 -6.69 -1.50 -9.66
N SER A 210 -6.52 -2.00 -10.87
CA SER A 210 -6.69 -1.24 -12.10
C SER A 210 -7.87 -1.76 -12.91
N ARG A 211 -8.57 -0.85 -13.58
CA ARG A 211 -9.57 -1.17 -14.61
C ARG A 211 -9.10 -0.61 -15.95
N THR A 212 -8.89 -1.49 -16.90
CA THR A 212 -8.49 -1.13 -18.26
C THR A 212 -9.64 -1.33 -19.21
N THR A 213 -10.07 -0.25 -19.87
CA THR A 213 -11.13 -0.32 -20.87
C THR A 213 -10.66 -1.10 -22.09
N VAL A 214 -11.48 -2.04 -22.55
CA VAL A 214 -11.23 -2.84 -23.76
C VAL A 214 -12.40 -2.73 -24.73
N LEU A 215 -12.12 -2.93 -26.02
CA LEU A 215 -13.16 -3.06 -27.03
C LEU A 215 -13.80 -4.44 -26.95
N ARG A 216 -15.09 -4.51 -27.29
CA ARG A 216 -15.77 -5.79 -27.50
C ARG A 216 -15.04 -6.60 -28.55
N GLU A 217 -15.09 -7.92 -28.41
CA GLU A 217 -14.29 -8.84 -29.21
C GLU A 217 -14.53 -8.66 -30.72
N GLU A 218 -15.78 -8.43 -31.12
CA GLU A 218 -16.16 -8.17 -32.52
C GLU A 218 -15.58 -6.88 -33.12
N TYR A 219 -15.06 -5.96 -32.30
CA TYR A 219 -14.52 -4.67 -32.75
C TYR A 219 -13.00 -4.56 -32.60
N ARG A 220 -12.31 -5.59 -32.08
CA ARG A 220 -10.85 -5.54 -31.82
C ARG A 220 -9.99 -5.40 -33.07
N ASN A 221 -10.48 -5.90 -34.21
CA ASN A 221 -9.76 -5.89 -35.49
C ASN A 221 -10.08 -4.67 -36.36
N LEU A 222 -10.95 -3.77 -35.90
CA LEU A 222 -11.31 -2.57 -36.64
C LEU A 222 -10.25 -1.47 -36.44
N ASP A 223 -10.06 -0.65 -37.47
CA ASP A 223 -9.19 0.51 -37.37
C ASP A 223 -9.83 1.65 -36.55
N SER A 224 -9.03 2.66 -36.18
CA SER A 224 -9.49 3.77 -35.34
C SER A 224 -10.58 4.63 -35.98
N LEU A 225 -10.64 4.72 -37.32
CA LEU A 225 -11.68 5.46 -38.03
C LEU A 225 -13.00 4.70 -38.00
N GLN A 226 -12.95 3.39 -38.27
CA GLN A 226 -14.10 2.49 -38.19
C GLN A 226 -14.71 2.46 -36.78
N ILE A 227 -13.87 2.36 -35.74
CA ILE A 227 -14.32 2.42 -34.34
C ILE A 227 -14.98 3.77 -34.05
N ARG A 228 -14.40 4.87 -34.52
CA ARG A 228 -14.96 6.21 -34.32
C ARG A 228 -16.31 6.37 -35.00
N ASP A 229 -16.46 5.83 -36.20
CA ASP A 229 -17.72 5.90 -36.95
C ASP A 229 -18.82 5.07 -36.27
N LEU A 230 -18.48 3.89 -35.71
CA LEU A 230 -19.38 3.09 -34.88
C LEU A 230 -19.80 3.83 -33.60
N VAL A 231 -18.87 4.48 -32.90
CA VAL A 231 -19.20 5.29 -31.72
C VAL A 231 -20.10 6.45 -32.11
N ARG A 232 -19.85 7.11 -33.26
CA ARG A 232 -20.66 8.22 -33.76
C ARG A 232 -22.06 7.77 -34.20
N SER A 233 -22.22 6.54 -34.67
CA SER A 233 -23.53 5.94 -34.94
C SER A 233 -24.29 5.50 -33.68
N GLY A 234 -23.72 5.74 -32.49
CA GLY A 234 -24.34 5.37 -31.21
C GLY A 234 -24.13 3.92 -30.80
N THR A 235 -23.25 3.18 -31.49
CA THR A 235 -22.95 1.78 -31.16
C THR A 235 -22.02 1.71 -29.95
N SER A 236 -22.40 0.91 -28.94
CA SER A 236 -21.54 0.63 -27.80
C SER A 236 -20.42 -0.33 -28.19
N VAL A 237 -19.22 0.21 -28.41
CA VAL A 237 -18.03 -0.54 -28.84
C VAL A 237 -17.18 -1.08 -27.69
N MET A 238 -17.40 -0.57 -26.47
CA MET A 238 -16.61 -0.92 -25.30
C MET A 238 -17.17 -2.21 -24.67
N GLY A 239 -16.28 -3.14 -24.36
CA GLY A 239 -16.60 -4.34 -23.58
C GLY A 239 -16.42 -4.08 -22.08
N ASP A 240 -16.60 -5.13 -21.30
CA ASP A 240 -16.37 -5.08 -19.86
C ASP A 240 -14.89 -4.75 -19.56
N PRO A 241 -14.61 -3.76 -18.69
CA PRO A 241 -13.24 -3.43 -18.33
C PRO A 241 -12.53 -4.63 -17.71
N ILE A 242 -11.26 -4.82 -18.08
CA ILE A 242 -10.41 -5.83 -17.45
C ILE A 242 -9.93 -5.27 -16.12
N GLU A 243 -10.32 -5.94 -15.03
CA GLU A 243 -9.88 -5.64 -13.68
C GLU A 243 -8.65 -6.47 -13.29
N ARG A 244 -7.64 -5.85 -12.68
CA ARG A 244 -6.48 -6.54 -12.09
C ARG A 244 -6.21 -6.03 -10.69
N ILE A 245 -5.91 -6.95 -9.77
CA ILE A 245 -5.43 -6.62 -8.42
C ILE A 245 -3.91 -6.53 -8.47
N GLU A 246 -3.38 -5.35 -8.15
CA GLU A 246 -1.97 -5.05 -8.34
C GLU A 246 -1.19 -5.02 -7.03
N VAL A 247 -1.77 -4.41 -6.00
CA VAL A 247 -1.11 -4.30 -4.70
C VAL A 247 -2.07 -4.69 -3.59
N GLY A 248 -1.61 -5.54 -2.68
CA GLY A 248 -2.28 -5.87 -1.42
C GLY A 248 -1.52 -5.29 -0.23
N TYR A 249 -2.24 -4.79 0.76
CA TYR A 249 -1.71 -4.32 2.03
C TYR A 249 -2.56 -4.87 3.17
N THR A 250 -1.99 -5.71 4.02
CA THR A 250 -2.76 -6.36 5.09
C THR A 250 -3.15 -5.40 6.21
N GLY A 251 -2.36 -4.36 6.46
CA GLY A 251 -2.35 -3.73 7.78
C GLY A 251 -1.85 -4.72 8.83
N ASP A 252 -1.92 -4.32 10.09
CA ASP A 252 -1.66 -5.22 11.21
C ASP A 252 -2.89 -6.12 11.43
N THR A 253 -2.65 -7.42 11.56
CA THR A 253 -3.69 -8.44 11.68
C THR A 253 -3.12 -9.74 12.20
N CYS A 254 -3.95 -10.55 12.85
CA CYS A 254 -3.65 -11.95 13.14
C CYS A 254 -4.12 -12.88 12.02
N ALA A 255 -3.87 -14.19 12.17
CA ALA A 255 -4.23 -15.19 11.19
C ALA A 255 -5.74 -15.25 10.89
N ARG A 256 -6.59 -14.97 11.88
CA ARG A 256 -8.05 -14.98 11.72
C ARG A 256 -8.54 -13.95 10.70
N GLY A 257 -7.89 -12.79 10.62
CA GLY A 257 -8.25 -11.73 9.68
C GLY A 257 -7.89 -12.03 8.22
N LEU A 258 -6.98 -12.98 7.99
CA LEU A 258 -6.50 -13.31 6.65
C LEU A 258 -6.87 -14.73 6.19
N THR A 259 -7.30 -15.61 7.08
CA THR A 259 -7.66 -16.99 6.71
C THR A 259 -9.04 -16.99 6.05
N LYS A 260 -9.17 -17.64 4.88
CA LYS A 260 -10.47 -17.85 4.25
C LYS A 260 -11.32 -18.74 5.16
N GLN A 261 -12.38 -18.19 5.74
CA GLN A 261 -13.35 -19.00 6.46
C GLN A 261 -14.10 -19.86 5.44
N ARG A 262 -14.05 -21.19 5.59
CA ARG A 262 -14.95 -22.06 4.84
C ARG A 262 -16.37 -21.73 5.27
N ARG A 263 -17.25 -21.47 4.30
CA ARG A 263 -18.69 -21.41 4.54
C ARG A 263 -19.20 -22.84 4.79
N ASP A 264 -18.74 -23.46 5.85
CA ASP A 264 -19.26 -24.74 6.31
C ASP A 264 -20.34 -24.38 7.35
N ASN A 265 -21.62 -24.51 6.95
CA ASN A 265 -22.86 -24.32 7.74
C ASN A 265 -23.41 -22.89 7.91
N LEU A 266 -23.68 -22.19 6.80
CA LEU A 266 -24.84 -21.29 6.77
C LEU A 266 -25.92 -22.03 6.00
N ASP A 267 -27.04 -22.31 6.66
CA ASP A 267 -28.22 -22.93 6.03
C ASP A 267 -28.56 -22.17 4.73
N ASP A 268 -28.85 -22.94 3.67
CA ASP A 268 -28.97 -22.49 2.26
C ASP A 268 -30.02 -21.37 2.00
N ASP A 269 -30.72 -20.88 3.02
CA ASP A 269 -31.81 -19.91 2.90
C ASP A 269 -31.37 -18.42 2.97
N ASP A 270 -30.23 -18.08 3.59
CA ASP A 270 -29.84 -16.67 3.78
C ASP A 270 -29.01 -16.05 2.64
N ALA A 271 -28.36 -16.88 1.81
CA ALA A 271 -27.57 -16.40 0.68
C ALA A 271 -28.43 -15.79 -0.45
N ALA A 272 -29.73 -16.13 -0.49
CA ALA A 272 -30.67 -15.62 -1.49
C ALA A 272 -31.24 -14.24 -1.16
N VAL A 273 -31.14 -13.77 0.09
CA VAL A 273 -31.74 -12.50 0.54
C VAL A 273 -30.83 -11.30 0.23
N VAL A 274 -29.51 -11.48 0.18
CA VAL A 274 -28.56 -10.40 -0.13
C VAL A 274 -28.41 -10.17 -1.64
N ALA A 275 -28.69 -11.17 -2.48
CA ALA A 275 -28.50 -11.08 -3.93
C ALA A 275 -29.68 -10.47 -4.72
N LYS A 276 -30.84 -10.19 -4.08
CA LYS A 276 -32.08 -9.80 -4.80
C LYS A 276 -32.52 -8.33 -4.70
N THR A 277 -31.69 -7.42 -4.18
CA THR A 277 -32.02 -5.98 -4.15
C THR A 277 -31.20 -5.11 -5.12
N GLY A 278 -30.31 -5.69 -5.93
CA GLY A 278 -29.58 -4.95 -6.97
C GLY A 278 -30.13 -5.18 -8.37
N GLY A 279 -30.76 -4.17 -8.96
CA GLY A 279 -31.15 -4.18 -10.38
C GLY A 279 -29.96 -4.42 -11.31
N GLY A 280 -30.20 -5.16 -12.40
CA GLY A 280 -29.20 -5.61 -13.36
C GLY A 280 -28.47 -4.48 -14.10
N GLY A 281 -27.38 -4.01 -13.51
CA GLY A 281 -26.30 -3.26 -14.14
C GLY A 281 -24.94 -3.80 -13.66
N PRO A 282 -23.82 -3.40 -14.28
CA PRO A 282 -22.49 -3.84 -13.88
C PRO A 282 -22.11 -3.12 -12.58
N GLY A 283 -22.58 -3.64 -11.45
CA GLY A 283 -22.17 -3.20 -10.12
C GLY A 283 -20.73 -3.63 -9.83
N PRO A 284 -20.04 -2.94 -8.90
CA PRO A 284 -18.73 -3.38 -8.43
C PRO A 284 -18.82 -4.80 -7.88
N THR A 285 -17.85 -5.65 -8.21
CA THR A 285 -17.74 -6.98 -7.62
C THR A 285 -17.53 -6.84 -6.11
N PRO A 286 -18.32 -7.54 -5.27
CA PRO A 286 -18.07 -7.56 -3.83
C PRO A 286 -16.62 -7.98 -3.55
N PHE A 287 -15.99 -7.35 -2.57
CA PHE A 287 -14.64 -7.72 -2.18
C PHE A 287 -14.65 -9.16 -1.62
N ASP A 288 -13.76 -9.98 -2.17
CA ASP A 288 -13.43 -11.31 -1.67
C ASP A 288 -12.00 -11.25 -1.15
N ILE A 289 -11.76 -11.68 0.10
CA ILE A 289 -10.42 -11.70 0.70
C ILE A 289 -9.41 -12.48 -0.16
N GLY A 290 -9.88 -13.44 -0.96
CA GLY A 290 -9.06 -14.14 -1.96
C GLY A 290 -8.42 -13.20 -2.99
N GLN A 291 -8.99 -12.01 -3.26
CA GLN A 291 -8.41 -10.99 -4.13
C GLN A 291 -7.05 -10.49 -3.60
N LEU A 292 -6.87 -10.39 -2.28
CA LEU A 292 -5.62 -9.98 -1.65
C LEU A 292 -4.47 -10.91 -2.04
N PHE A 293 -4.73 -12.22 -2.06
CA PHE A 293 -3.76 -13.27 -2.37
C PHE A 293 -3.53 -13.45 -3.89
N ARG A 294 -4.27 -12.73 -4.73
CA ARG A 294 -4.05 -12.62 -6.18
C ARG A 294 -3.29 -11.34 -6.57
N ALA A 295 -2.98 -10.47 -5.61
CA ALA A 295 -2.26 -9.23 -5.88
C ALA A 295 -0.87 -9.52 -6.45
N GLU A 296 -0.42 -8.78 -7.46
CA GLU A 296 0.95 -8.93 -7.96
C GLU A 296 2.00 -8.62 -6.87
N LEU A 297 1.76 -7.59 -6.05
CA LEU A 297 2.62 -7.22 -4.93
C LEU A 297 1.82 -7.24 -3.62
N LEU A 298 2.15 -8.15 -2.70
CA LEU A 298 1.50 -8.24 -1.39
C LEU A 298 2.44 -7.77 -0.28
N PHE A 299 2.06 -6.71 0.44
CA PHE A 299 2.65 -6.35 1.72
C PHE A 299 1.87 -7.07 2.83
N CYS A 300 2.55 -8.00 3.50
CA CYS A 300 1.97 -8.88 4.51
C CYS A 300 2.69 -8.67 5.84
N GLU A 301 1.94 -8.34 6.89
CA GLU A 301 2.53 -8.20 8.22
C GLU A 301 3.11 -9.53 8.70
N LEU A 302 4.24 -9.47 9.39
CA LEU A 302 4.85 -10.64 9.99
C LEU A 302 5.59 -10.20 11.25
N THR A 303 4.85 -10.04 12.35
CA THR A 303 5.44 -9.49 13.57
C THR A 303 6.32 -10.50 14.33
N TYR A 304 5.88 -11.76 14.42
CA TYR A 304 6.51 -12.79 15.26
C TYR A 304 7.12 -13.95 14.45
N LEU A 305 8.35 -14.33 14.81
CA LEU A 305 9.24 -15.29 14.15
C LEU A 305 9.80 -16.34 15.13
N ASP A 306 9.10 -16.61 16.25
CA ASP A 306 9.58 -17.62 17.21
C ASP A 306 9.46 -19.04 16.60
N SER A 307 10.13 -20.03 17.21
CA SER A 307 10.22 -21.40 16.65
C SER A 307 8.85 -22.06 16.47
N ALA A 308 8.77 -23.04 15.55
CA ALA A 308 7.63 -23.94 15.36
C ALA A 308 7.17 -24.64 16.65
N ASP A 309 8.10 -24.88 17.57
CA ASP A 309 7.83 -25.57 18.84
C ASP A 309 7.20 -24.65 19.90
N ASP A 310 7.19 -23.33 19.69
CA ASP A 310 6.63 -22.35 20.63
C ASP A 310 5.19 -21.98 20.26
N GLU A 311 4.29 -22.97 20.40
CA GLU A 311 2.86 -22.79 20.17
C GLU A 311 2.27 -21.66 21.05
N LEU A 312 2.82 -21.47 22.25
CA LEU A 312 2.38 -20.42 23.16
C LEU A 312 2.72 -19.03 22.62
N ALA A 313 3.88 -18.85 21.98
CA ALA A 313 4.22 -17.60 21.31
C ALA A 313 3.27 -17.30 20.14
N ARG A 314 2.90 -18.31 19.35
CA ARG A 314 1.91 -18.17 18.27
C ARG A 314 0.53 -17.74 18.79
N ILE A 315 0.04 -18.36 19.87
CA ILE A 315 -1.23 -17.98 20.51
C ILE A 315 -1.18 -16.53 20.99
N LYS A 316 -0.11 -16.15 21.71
CA LYS A 316 0.08 -14.77 22.20
C LYS A 316 0.17 -13.75 21.07
N ALA A 317 0.77 -14.10 19.94
CA ALA A 317 0.79 -13.24 18.75
C ALA A 317 -0.64 -12.98 18.25
N ASN A 318 -1.44 -14.04 18.11
CA ASN A 318 -2.83 -13.97 17.65
C ASN A 318 -3.74 -13.22 18.64
N GLU A 319 -3.53 -13.37 19.95
CA GLU A 319 -4.24 -12.60 20.99
C GLU A 319 -3.91 -11.10 20.93
N ARG A 320 -2.68 -10.76 20.54
CA ARG A 320 -2.23 -9.39 20.31
C ARG A 320 -2.61 -8.85 18.93
N GLY A 321 -3.34 -9.62 18.12
CA GLY A 321 -3.79 -9.18 16.80
C GLY A 321 -2.68 -9.15 15.76
N HIS A 322 -1.68 -10.02 15.88
CA HIS A 322 -0.53 -10.09 14.97
C HIS A 322 -0.25 -11.48 14.46
N MET A 323 0.42 -11.54 13.30
CA MET A 323 0.83 -12.79 12.69
C MET A 323 2.10 -13.39 13.33
N HIS A 324 2.10 -14.72 13.39
CA HIS A 324 3.28 -15.54 13.62
C HIS A 324 3.72 -16.23 12.33
N ILE A 325 5.01 -16.51 12.17
CA ILE A 325 5.56 -17.18 10.97
C ILE A 325 4.86 -18.52 10.65
N ASN A 326 4.48 -19.27 11.68
CA ASN A 326 3.77 -20.54 11.54
C ASN A 326 2.33 -20.39 11.04
N ASP A 327 1.75 -19.18 11.04
CA ASP A 327 0.41 -18.93 10.51
C ASP A 327 0.41 -18.90 8.97
N LEU A 328 1.57 -18.66 8.35
CA LEU A 328 1.69 -18.48 6.90
C LEU A 328 1.17 -19.69 6.11
N GLU A 329 1.52 -20.93 6.47
CA GLU A 329 1.05 -22.10 5.69
C GLU A 329 -0.48 -22.19 5.74
N GLY A 330 -1.10 -22.04 6.91
CA GLY A 330 -2.55 -22.12 7.07
C GLY A 330 -3.28 -21.02 6.30
N ILE A 331 -2.79 -19.77 6.41
CA ILE A 331 -3.37 -18.62 5.69
C ILE A 331 -3.28 -18.87 4.18
N PHE A 332 -2.08 -19.10 3.64
CA PHE A 332 -1.90 -19.22 2.19
C PHE A 332 -2.53 -20.49 1.60
N ALA A 333 -2.62 -21.59 2.36
CA ALA A 333 -3.34 -22.78 1.93
C ALA A 333 -4.86 -22.56 1.85
N SER A 334 -5.43 -21.71 2.71
CA SER A 334 -6.88 -21.44 2.73
C SER A 334 -7.40 -20.73 1.46
N HIS A 335 -6.52 -20.09 0.68
CA HIS A 335 -6.88 -19.35 -0.55
C HIS A 335 -6.60 -20.12 -1.85
N ASP A 336 -6.26 -21.41 -1.76
CA ASP A 336 -5.81 -22.24 -2.89
C ASP A 336 -6.97 -22.91 -3.68
N GLU A 337 -8.24 -22.55 -3.39
CA GLU A 337 -9.44 -23.22 -3.92
C GLU A 337 -9.87 -22.71 -5.33
N HIS A 338 -9.40 -23.42 -6.37
CA HIS A 338 -10.08 -23.81 -7.62
C HIS A 338 -9.00 -24.34 -8.60
N ARG A 339 -8.72 -25.64 -8.56
CA ARG A 339 -7.80 -26.32 -9.49
C ARG A 339 -8.56 -27.35 -10.30
N ASN A 340 -8.75 -27.11 -11.59
CA ASN A 340 -8.76 -28.22 -12.53
C ASN A 340 -7.29 -28.50 -12.89
N GLU A 341 -6.86 -29.74 -12.77
CA GLU A 341 -5.49 -30.23 -13.05
C GLU A 341 -5.12 -30.18 -14.55
N GLY A 342 -5.67 -29.24 -15.33
CA GLY A 342 -5.65 -29.28 -16.79
C GLY A 342 -5.00 -28.11 -17.53
N ASP A 343 -4.61 -27.01 -16.87
CA ASP A 343 -4.04 -25.85 -17.57
C ASP A 343 -2.58 -25.62 -17.16
N GLY A 344 -1.67 -25.95 -18.08
CA GLY A 344 -0.22 -25.99 -17.88
C GLY A 344 0.47 -24.63 -17.86
N ASN A 345 -0.14 -23.60 -17.28
CA ASN A 345 0.49 -22.29 -17.10
C ASN A 345 0.49 -21.89 -15.61
N ASP A 346 1.69 -21.79 -15.03
CA ASP A 346 1.91 -21.58 -13.58
C ASP A 346 1.86 -20.10 -13.15
N ASP A 347 1.41 -19.21 -14.04
CA ASP A 347 1.61 -17.75 -13.99
C ASP A 347 0.70 -16.95 -13.04
N GLY A 348 -0.07 -17.57 -12.13
CA GLY A 348 -1.09 -16.81 -11.38
C GLY A 348 -1.56 -17.32 -10.01
N LYS A 349 -0.90 -18.29 -9.38
CA LYS A 349 -1.43 -18.98 -8.19
C LYS A 349 -1.15 -18.31 -6.82
N TYR A 350 -0.19 -17.39 -6.75
CA TYR A 350 0.21 -16.65 -5.53
C TYR A 350 0.61 -15.22 -5.89
N PRO A 351 0.72 -14.30 -4.92
CA PRO A 351 1.22 -12.97 -5.18
C PRO A 351 2.59 -13.03 -5.83
N THR A 352 2.79 -12.37 -6.98
CA THR A 352 4.06 -12.50 -7.73
C THR A 352 5.25 -12.13 -6.85
N THR A 353 5.06 -11.14 -5.96
CA THR A 353 6.01 -10.72 -4.93
C THR A 353 5.32 -10.54 -3.57
N ILE A 354 5.92 -11.07 -2.50
CA ILE A 354 5.47 -10.87 -1.12
C ILE A 354 6.53 -10.06 -0.37
N VAL A 355 6.10 -9.06 0.39
CA VAL A 355 6.94 -8.23 1.24
C VAL A 355 6.48 -8.40 2.67
N PHE A 356 7.30 -9.08 3.48
CA PHE A 356 7.08 -9.15 4.91
C PHE A 356 7.52 -7.86 5.57
N TYR A 357 6.65 -7.29 6.39
CA TYR A 357 6.91 -6.04 7.12
C TYR A 357 6.43 -6.16 8.57
N HIS A 358 6.59 -5.09 9.35
CA HIS A 358 6.15 -5.03 10.75
C HIS A 358 6.90 -5.98 11.70
N LEU A 359 8.17 -6.26 11.43
CA LEU A 359 8.97 -7.17 12.27
C LEU A 359 9.10 -6.66 13.71
N SER A 360 8.90 -7.56 14.68
CA SER A 360 9.18 -7.24 16.07
C SER A 360 10.65 -6.94 16.30
N SER A 361 10.89 -5.90 17.07
CA SER A 361 12.24 -5.40 17.31
C SER A 361 13.11 -6.35 18.15
N LYS A 362 12.54 -7.42 18.73
CA LYS A 362 13.26 -8.47 19.45
C LYS A 362 14.14 -9.37 18.56
N TYR A 363 13.88 -9.40 17.25
CA TYR A 363 14.64 -10.21 16.30
C TYR A 363 15.84 -9.49 15.70
N ARG A 364 16.25 -8.36 16.30
CA ARG A 364 17.48 -7.66 15.91
C ARG A 364 18.73 -8.54 16.18
N PRO A 365 19.82 -8.36 15.40
CA PRO A 365 19.94 -7.49 14.22
C PRO A 365 19.17 -8.04 13.01
N ALA A 366 19.07 -7.26 11.92
CA ALA A 366 18.29 -7.62 10.73
C ALA A 366 18.62 -9.02 10.18
N ARG A 367 19.90 -9.40 10.20
CA ARG A 367 20.36 -10.73 9.79
C ARG A 367 19.63 -11.86 10.53
N ARG A 368 19.46 -11.75 11.84
CA ARG A 368 18.74 -12.77 12.65
C ARG A 368 17.29 -12.93 12.20
N ALA A 369 16.60 -11.82 11.93
CA ALA A 369 15.22 -11.89 11.43
C ALA A 369 15.15 -12.57 10.05
N LEU A 370 16.10 -12.28 9.15
CA LEU A 370 16.18 -12.90 7.83
C LEU A 370 16.47 -14.41 7.91
N ASP A 371 17.33 -14.86 8.83
CA ASP A 371 17.58 -16.28 9.07
C ASP A 371 16.31 -16.99 9.57
N LEU A 372 15.65 -16.44 10.59
CA LEU A 372 14.40 -17.00 11.13
C LEU A 372 13.28 -17.06 10.07
N ILE A 373 13.15 -16.02 9.24
CA ILE A 373 12.21 -16.03 8.11
C ILE A 373 12.61 -17.12 7.10
N SER A 374 13.89 -17.24 6.75
CA SER A 374 14.37 -18.23 5.78
C SER A 374 14.11 -19.68 6.22
N GLU A 375 14.22 -19.93 7.52
CA GLU A 375 14.01 -21.25 8.15
C GLU A 375 12.52 -21.57 8.31
N GLY A 376 11.71 -20.61 8.75
CA GLY A 376 10.29 -20.80 9.00
C GLY A 376 9.37 -20.58 7.80
N LEU A 377 9.89 -20.13 6.65
CA LEU A 377 9.08 -19.89 5.46
C LEU A 377 8.47 -21.22 4.95
N PRO A 378 7.14 -21.32 4.78
CA PRO A 378 6.53 -22.53 4.26
C PRO A 378 7.00 -22.86 2.84
N ARG A 379 7.12 -24.16 2.52
CA ARG A 379 7.64 -24.64 1.21
C ARG A 379 6.88 -24.09 0.00
N ARG A 380 5.60 -23.80 0.19
CA ARG A 380 4.69 -23.23 -0.80
C ARG A 380 5.05 -21.81 -1.20
N LEU A 381 5.72 -21.06 -0.33
CA LEU A 381 6.20 -19.71 -0.60
C LEU A 381 7.64 -19.78 -1.10
N SER A 382 7.84 -19.50 -2.39
CA SER A 382 9.19 -19.43 -2.94
C SER A 382 9.96 -18.24 -2.37
N ARG A 383 11.19 -18.51 -1.92
CA ARG A 383 12.13 -17.51 -1.39
C ARG A 383 12.48 -16.42 -2.42
N ASP A 384 12.45 -16.75 -3.71
CA ASP A 384 12.71 -15.82 -4.81
C ASP A 384 11.66 -14.71 -4.93
N ARG A 385 10.47 -14.98 -4.37
CA ARG A 385 9.32 -14.07 -4.40
C ARG A 385 9.19 -13.26 -3.11
N CYS A 386 9.98 -13.58 -2.09
CA CYS A 386 9.90 -12.95 -0.78
C CYS A 386 10.95 -11.85 -0.60
N LEU A 387 10.48 -10.69 -0.14
CA LEU A 387 11.30 -9.62 0.36
C LEU A 387 10.91 -9.32 1.81
N VAL A 388 11.83 -8.68 2.51
CA VAL A 388 11.62 -8.26 3.90
C VAL A 388 11.95 -6.78 4.02
N ALA A 389 11.03 -5.99 4.58
CA ALA A 389 11.27 -4.59 4.93
C ALA A 389 12.15 -4.54 6.19
N ILE A 390 13.35 -3.99 6.07
CA ILE A 390 14.36 -4.00 7.14
C ILE A 390 14.62 -2.58 7.64
N THR A 391 14.58 -2.40 8.96
CA THR A 391 14.70 -1.08 9.61
C THR A 391 15.76 -1.04 10.71
N SER A 392 16.42 -2.16 11.01
CA SER A 392 17.51 -2.21 11.99
C SER A 392 18.86 -2.12 11.29
N ARG A 393 19.77 -1.32 11.86
CA ARG A 393 21.17 -1.24 11.39
C ARG A 393 21.86 -2.58 11.55
N ASP A 394 22.39 -3.07 10.44
CA ASP A 394 23.28 -4.21 10.37
C ASP A 394 24.23 -3.95 9.19
N ASP A 395 25.43 -3.46 9.51
CA ASP A 395 26.40 -3.04 8.50
C ASP A 395 26.86 -4.21 7.62
N SER A 396 26.71 -5.45 8.11
CA SER A 396 27.11 -6.65 7.36
C SER A 396 26.24 -6.89 6.12
N ILE A 397 24.95 -6.52 6.19
CA ILE A 397 23.98 -6.70 5.10
C ILE A 397 23.56 -5.38 4.45
N ALA A 398 24.16 -4.24 4.84
CA ALA A 398 23.77 -2.92 4.35
C ALA A 398 23.80 -2.81 2.81
N LYS A 399 24.73 -3.52 2.16
CA LYS A 399 24.84 -3.57 0.69
C LYS A 399 23.69 -4.32 0.00
N LEU A 400 22.96 -5.17 0.74
CA LEU A 400 21.80 -5.91 0.24
C LEU A 400 20.50 -5.11 0.33
N ILE A 401 20.49 -4.02 1.12
CA ILE A 401 19.31 -3.18 1.29
C ILE A 401 19.08 -2.41 -0.02
N ARG A 402 17.96 -2.71 -0.67
CA ARG A 402 17.52 -2.00 -1.88
C ARG A 402 17.10 -0.57 -1.52
N PRO A 403 17.09 0.38 -2.48
CA PRO A 403 16.69 1.77 -2.22
C PRO A 403 15.33 1.92 -1.53
N CYS A 404 14.41 0.98 -1.75
CA CYS A 404 13.10 0.97 -1.10
C CYS A 404 13.10 0.49 0.36
N GLY A 405 14.25 0.13 0.94
CA GLY A 405 14.36 -0.36 2.32
C GLY A 405 14.10 -1.87 2.50
N CYS A 406 13.99 -2.62 1.40
CA CYS A 406 13.77 -4.07 1.43
C CYS A 406 15.03 -4.86 1.09
N ILE A 407 15.13 -6.09 1.60
CA ILE A 407 16.10 -7.11 1.17
C ILE A 407 15.34 -8.26 0.51
N SER A 408 15.84 -8.78 -0.62
CA SER A 408 15.34 -10.04 -1.18
C SER A 408 15.88 -11.22 -0.40
N LEU A 409 15.01 -12.16 -0.04
CA LEU A 409 15.40 -13.33 0.73
C LEU A 409 16.36 -14.23 -0.06
N ALA A 410 16.15 -14.37 -1.37
CA ALA A 410 17.06 -15.09 -2.26
C ALA A 410 18.45 -14.44 -2.34
N GLU A 411 18.53 -13.11 -2.52
CA GLU A 411 19.82 -12.38 -2.52
C GLU A 411 20.54 -12.52 -1.18
N TYR A 412 19.80 -12.49 -0.07
CA TYR A 412 20.34 -12.69 1.26
C TYR A 412 20.95 -14.09 1.43
N LEU A 413 20.24 -15.14 1.00
CA LEU A 413 20.72 -16.52 1.12
C LEU A 413 21.96 -16.78 0.27
N LEU A 414 21.98 -16.28 -0.98
CA LEU A 414 23.16 -16.35 -1.83
C LEU A 414 24.37 -15.68 -1.18
N TRP A 415 24.18 -14.51 -0.58
CA TRP A 415 25.23 -13.81 0.16
C TRP A 415 25.69 -14.58 1.40
N ARG A 416 24.74 -15.12 2.19
CA ARG A 416 25.02 -15.85 3.43
C ARG A 416 25.81 -17.13 3.16
N ASP A 417 25.40 -17.89 2.15
CA ASP A 417 26.02 -19.16 1.79
C ASP A 417 27.44 -18.94 1.22
N ALA A 418 27.66 -17.81 0.52
CA ALA A 418 28.99 -17.41 0.07
C ALA A 418 29.97 -17.06 1.21
N LEU A 419 29.47 -16.68 2.39
CA LEU A 419 30.30 -16.41 3.58
C LEU A 419 30.68 -17.69 4.35
N HIS A 420 29.89 -18.75 4.23
CA HIS A 420 30.08 -20.02 4.96
C HIS A 420 30.02 -21.23 3.99
N PRO A 421 30.95 -21.34 3.02
CA PRO A 421 30.90 -22.36 1.97
C PRO A 421 31.01 -23.82 2.48
N ASN A 422 31.38 -24.02 3.75
CA ASN A 422 31.64 -25.35 4.32
C ASN A 422 30.50 -25.91 5.19
N GLU A 423 29.42 -25.15 5.46
CA GLU A 423 28.27 -25.66 6.24
C GLU A 423 27.15 -26.24 5.36
N SER A 424 27.14 -25.95 4.06
CA SER A 424 26.15 -26.45 3.10
C SER A 424 26.32 -27.93 2.70
N ASN A 425 27.40 -28.59 3.12
CA ASN A 425 27.68 -30.00 2.79
C ASN A 425 27.14 -31.02 3.81
N HIS A 426 26.32 -30.61 4.79
CA HIS A 426 25.76 -31.52 5.80
C HIS A 426 24.24 -31.68 5.75
N CYS A 427 23.56 -31.16 4.72
CA CYS A 427 22.11 -31.35 4.53
C CYS A 427 21.76 -31.97 3.16
N ALA A 428 22.61 -32.90 2.70
CA ALA A 428 22.35 -33.74 1.54
C ALA A 428 22.71 -35.20 1.87
N THR A 429 21.96 -35.81 2.79
CA THR A 429 21.81 -37.27 2.94
C THR A 429 20.41 -37.57 3.42
#